data_AF-A0A3N4IB45-F1
#
_entry.id   AF-A0A3N4IB45-F1
#
_cell.length_a   1.000
_cell.length_b   1.000
_cell.length_c   1.000
_cell.angle_alpha   90.00
_cell.angle_beta   90.00
_cell.angle_gamma   90.00
#
_symmetry.space_group_name_H-M   'P 1'
#
loop_
_entity.id
_entity.type
_entity.pdbx_description
1 polymer ?
#
loop_
_entity_poly.entity_id
_entity_poly.type
_entity_poly.pdbx_seq_one_letter_code
_entity_poly.pdbx_strand_id
1 'polypeptide(L)'
;MTISNNDKLTIAAGFALLAVAAYTTHKQLAAFRDRCIVGTETGKGTEGSDTIELDTLATIAKGPNYDLRNAALKIISQRAFSGTAYDALLAQIRSKNATNRVKGVRTLRCLHSLALYDFLDQGSGNIQHICTVQTCKALVKALINCRSERDQRLSEDQRGERETLYLLWRLAYWQREVLVQAGIMDYIKLLDKELVKESIEQALGRKQTDGAETLIDVLAFVLDVPNGRKQLEEAGLLPTKSETDDVDGGVGTRSPILPGWFRGYEDLEMLGFDGPEVTIPNQPFEL
;
A
#
# COMPACT_ATOMS: atom_id res chain seq x y z
N MET A 1 -48.74 27.66 41.22
CA MET A 1 -47.31 27.93 41.47
C MET A 1 -46.98 29.29 40.88
N THR A 2 -46.81 30.31 41.71
CA THR A 2 -46.37 31.65 41.28
C THR A 2 -44.85 31.70 41.33
N ILE A 3 -44.23 31.81 40.16
CA ILE A 3 -42.78 31.94 40.01
C ILE A 3 -42.34 33.25 40.67
N SER A 4 -41.40 33.17 41.63
CA SER A 4 -40.91 34.32 42.39
C SER A 4 -40.20 35.31 41.47
N ASN A 5 -40.23 36.60 41.77
CA ASN A 5 -39.54 37.62 40.97
C ASN A 5 -38.02 37.35 40.87
N ASN A 6 -37.43 36.69 41.86
CA ASN A 6 -36.03 36.26 41.83
C ASN A 6 -35.77 35.15 40.79
N ASP A 7 -36.72 34.24 40.60
CA ASP A 7 -36.59 33.16 39.61
C ASP A 7 -36.67 33.73 38.19
N LYS A 8 -37.54 34.72 37.96
CA LYS A 8 -37.64 35.42 36.67
C LYS A 8 -36.34 36.15 36.32
N LEU A 9 -35.70 36.78 37.32
CA LEU A 9 -34.43 37.47 37.13
C LEU A 9 -33.29 36.49 36.79
N THR A 10 -33.27 35.34 37.46
CA THR A 10 -32.25 34.30 37.24
C THR A 10 -32.39 33.67 35.85
N ILE A 11 -33.62 33.40 35.42
CA ILE A 11 -33.92 32.88 34.08
C ILE A 11 -33.52 33.92 33.01
N ALA A 12 -33.86 35.20 33.20
CA ALA A 12 -33.48 36.25 32.27
C ALA A 12 -31.96 36.43 32.15
N ALA A 13 -31.23 36.35 33.27
CA ALA A 13 -29.77 36.38 33.27
C ALA A 13 -29.15 35.18 32.55
N GLY A 14 -29.74 33.98 32.70
CA GLY A 14 -29.32 32.77 31.98
C GLY A 14 -29.46 32.91 30.46
N PHE A 15 -30.58 33.44 29.97
CA PHE A 15 -30.76 33.70 28.54
C PHE A 15 -29.82 34.77 28.00
N ALA A 16 -29.54 35.82 28.77
CA ALA A 16 -28.59 36.86 28.38
C ALA A 16 -27.16 36.29 28.22
N LEU A 17 -26.71 35.43 29.15
CA LEU A 17 -25.41 34.78 29.06
C LEU A 17 -25.33 33.81 27.86
N LEU A 18 -26.39 33.03 27.61
CA LEU A 18 -26.46 32.14 26.46
C LEU A 18 -26.37 32.92 25.14
N ALA A 19 -27.09 34.04 25.03
CA ALA A 19 -27.05 34.89 23.84
C ALA A 19 -25.66 35.51 23.62
N VAL A 20 -24.98 35.94 24.69
CA VAL A 20 -23.60 36.45 24.61
C VAL A 20 -22.64 35.35 24.16
N ALA A 21 -22.74 34.13 24.71
CA ALA A 21 -21.91 33.01 24.32
C ALA A 21 -22.13 32.57 22.85
N ALA A 22 -23.38 32.55 22.40
CA ALA A 22 -23.73 32.27 21.00
C ALA A 22 -23.19 33.37 20.05
N TYR A 23 -23.28 34.63 20.47
CA TYR A 23 -22.76 35.74 19.69
C TYR A 23 -21.23 35.72 19.59
N THR A 24 -20.51 35.45 20.68
CA THR A 24 -19.04 35.39 20.66
C THR A 24 -18.52 34.22 19.85
N THR A 25 -19.15 33.04 19.95
CA THR A 25 -18.83 31.87 19.12
C THR A 25 -19.09 32.15 17.65
N HIS A 26 -20.23 32.77 17.29
CA HIS A 26 -20.48 33.17 15.91
C HIS A 26 -19.44 34.16 15.39
N LYS A 27 -19.02 35.14 16.21
CA LYS A 27 -18.00 36.12 15.82
C LYS A 27 -16.61 35.48 15.63
N GLN A 28 -16.25 34.52 16.48
CA GLN A 28 -15.02 33.74 16.33
C GLN A 28 -15.06 32.87 15.09
N LEU A 29 -16.20 32.25 14.78
CA LEU A 29 -16.38 31.43 13.58
C LEU A 29 -16.33 32.27 12.30
N ALA A 30 -16.92 33.46 12.30
CA ALA A 30 -16.83 34.41 11.19
C ALA A 30 -15.39 34.90 10.97
N ALA A 31 -14.69 35.29 12.05
CA ALA A 31 -13.28 35.68 11.96
C ALA A 31 -12.36 34.53 11.51
N PHE A 32 -12.70 33.28 11.87
CA PHE A 32 -11.99 32.09 11.39
C PHE A 32 -12.26 31.84 9.91
N ARG A 33 -13.53 31.92 9.47
CA ARG A 33 -13.92 31.84 8.06
C ARG A 33 -13.16 32.85 7.21
N ASP A 34 -13.09 34.10 7.65
CA ASP A 34 -12.39 35.17 6.92
C ASP A 34 -10.87 34.92 6.83
N ARG A 35 -10.26 34.25 7.82
CA ARG A 35 -8.86 33.80 7.74
C ARG A 35 -8.65 32.60 6.84
N CYS A 36 -9.68 31.77 6.66
CA CYS A 36 -9.63 30.58 5.80
C CYS A 36 -9.98 30.87 4.34
N ILE A 37 -10.58 32.02 4.03
CA ILE A 37 -10.71 32.51 2.66
C ILE A 37 -9.35 33.08 2.25
N VAL A 38 -8.47 32.18 1.80
CA VAL A 38 -7.27 32.55 1.05
C VAL A 38 -7.72 33.32 -0.18
N GLY A 39 -7.23 34.55 -0.34
CA GLY A 39 -7.66 35.47 -1.37
C GLY A 39 -7.60 34.84 -2.76
N THR A 40 -8.75 34.74 -3.41
CA THR A 40 -8.84 34.57 -4.87
C THR A 40 -8.59 35.94 -5.50
N GLU A 41 -7.36 36.45 -5.40
CA GLU A 41 -6.96 37.62 -6.17
C GLU A 41 -6.63 37.17 -7.59
N THR A 42 -7.54 37.52 -8.50
CA THR A 42 -7.36 37.47 -9.95
C THR A 42 -6.16 38.31 -10.38
N GLY A 43 -5.02 37.67 -10.56
CA GLY A 43 -3.81 38.21 -11.20
C GLY A 43 -3.29 37.25 -12.26
N LYS A 44 -3.22 37.71 -13.51
CA LYS A 44 -2.73 36.97 -14.68
C LYS A 44 -1.29 36.45 -14.50
N GLY A 45 -1.10 35.15 -14.80
CA GLY A 45 0.18 34.45 -15.01
C GLY A 45 0.76 33.90 -13.71
N THR A 46 0.84 32.61 -13.44
CA THR A 46 1.19 31.45 -14.28
C THR A 46 0.63 30.21 -13.57
N GLU A 47 0.16 29.21 -14.32
CA GLU A 47 -0.30 27.93 -13.77
C GLU A 47 0.75 27.32 -12.82
N GLY A 48 0.45 27.22 -11.52
CA GLY A 48 1.35 26.58 -10.56
C GLY A 48 1.21 26.90 -9.06
N SER A 49 0.41 27.89 -8.64
CA SER A 49 0.48 28.45 -7.28
C SER A 49 -0.62 28.05 -6.28
N ASP A 50 -1.57 27.17 -6.60
CA ASP A 50 -2.59 26.69 -5.64
C ASP A 50 -2.19 25.39 -4.93
N THR A 51 -0.90 25.07 -4.98
CA THR A 51 -0.37 23.79 -4.51
C THR A 51 0.21 23.98 -3.11
N ILE A 52 -0.52 23.58 -2.06
CA ILE A 52 -0.01 23.57 -0.67
C ILE A 52 1.39 22.97 -0.65
N GLU A 53 2.37 23.65 -0.05
CA GLU A 53 3.76 23.18 -0.01
C GLU A 53 3.88 21.79 0.62
N LEU A 54 4.82 20.98 0.12
CA LEU A 54 5.00 19.59 0.60
C LEU A 54 5.38 19.56 2.09
N ASP A 55 6.18 20.52 2.56
CA ASP A 55 6.58 20.63 3.97
C ASP A 55 5.40 20.96 4.89
N THR A 56 4.47 21.81 4.41
CA THR A 56 3.21 22.09 5.11
C THR A 56 2.36 20.82 5.20
N LEU A 57 2.20 20.09 4.09
CA LEU A 57 1.47 18.81 4.11
C LEU A 57 2.13 17.79 5.03
N ALA A 58 3.46 17.68 5.03
CA ALA A 58 4.20 16.78 5.90
C ALA A 58 4.03 17.14 7.38
N THR A 59 3.90 18.43 7.70
CA THR A 59 3.61 18.91 9.06
C THR A 59 2.19 18.54 9.47
N ILE A 60 1.20 18.77 8.59
CA ILE A 60 -0.20 18.40 8.83
C ILE A 60 -0.35 16.88 8.99
N ALA A 61 0.34 16.08 8.17
CA ALA A 61 0.33 14.62 8.23
C ALA A 61 0.91 14.05 9.54
N LYS A 62 1.68 14.84 10.30
CA LYS A 62 2.17 14.46 11.64
C LYS A 62 1.28 14.97 12.77
N GLY A 63 0.26 15.77 12.45
CA GLY A 63 -0.64 16.37 13.42
C GLY A 63 -1.56 15.34 14.10
N PRO A 64 -2.12 15.69 15.28
CA PRO A 64 -3.03 14.82 16.02
C PRO A 64 -4.45 14.78 15.45
N ASN A 65 -4.82 15.71 14.57
CA ASN A 65 -6.13 15.73 13.94
C ASN A 65 -6.19 14.69 12.82
N TYR A 66 -6.99 13.65 13.03
CA TYR A 66 -7.11 12.49 12.15
C TYR A 66 -7.54 12.87 10.72
N ASP A 67 -8.58 13.69 10.57
CA ASP A 67 -9.13 14.07 9.27
C ASP A 67 -8.13 14.90 8.45
N LEU A 68 -7.49 15.87 9.08
CA LEU A 68 -6.46 16.70 8.45
C LEU A 68 -5.23 15.88 8.07
N ARG A 69 -4.81 14.96 8.94
CA ARG A 69 -3.72 14.03 8.66
C ARG A 69 -4.01 13.16 7.44
N ASN A 70 -5.20 12.57 7.37
CA ASN A 70 -5.61 11.72 6.25
C ASN A 70 -5.73 12.51 4.95
N ALA A 71 -6.32 13.70 5.00
CA ALA A 71 -6.37 14.59 3.84
C ALA A 71 -4.97 14.95 3.34
N ALA A 72 -4.03 15.28 4.23
CA ALA A 72 -2.65 15.56 3.86
C ALA A 72 -1.94 14.34 3.25
N LEU A 73 -2.09 13.15 3.85
CA LEU A 73 -1.52 11.90 3.33
C LEU A 73 -2.09 11.55 1.95
N LYS A 74 -3.38 11.79 1.71
CA LYS A 74 -4.02 11.57 0.41
C LYS A 74 -3.48 12.52 -0.66
N ILE A 75 -3.28 13.80 -0.33
CA ILE A 75 -2.67 14.76 -1.26
C ILE A 75 -1.21 14.36 -1.56
N ILE A 76 -0.45 13.96 -0.53
CA ILE A 76 0.93 13.50 -0.69
C ILE A 76 0.98 12.26 -1.60
N SER A 77 0.12 11.26 -1.37
CA SER A 77 0.09 10.04 -2.18
C SER A 77 -0.29 10.34 -3.63
N GLN A 78 -1.31 11.15 -3.87
CA GLN A 78 -1.69 11.61 -5.21
C GLN A 78 -0.54 12.29 -5.94
N ARG A 79 0.20 13.17 -5.26
CA ARG A 79 1.39 13.80 -5.82
C ARG A 79 2.52 12.80 -6.05
N ALA A 80 2.69 11.81 -5.18
CA ALA A 80 3.69 10.77 -5.34
C ALA A 80 3.39 9.83 -6.53
N PHE A 81 2.11 9.67 -6.89
CA PHE A 81 1.69 8.98 -8.12
C PHE A 81 1.78 9.84 -9.38
N SER A 82 2.08 11.14 -9.27
CA SER A 82 2.32 11.98 -10.45
C SER A 82 3.61 11.55 -11.17
N GLY A 83 3.58 11.53 -12.50
CA GLY A 83 4.50 10.77 -13.36
C GLY A 83 5.98 10.91 -12.99
N THR A 84 6.52 12.12 -12.91
CA THR A 84 7.95 12.34 -12.66
C THR A 84 8.39 11.92 -11.25
N ALA A 85 7.54 12.08 -10.24
CA ALA A 85 7.82 11.66 -8.87
C ALA A 85 7.80 10.13 -8.74
N TYR A 86 6.83 9.49 -9.38
CA TYR A 86 6.74 8.03 -9.41
C TYR A 86 7.91 7.41 -10.16
N ASP A 87 8.28 7.97 -11.31
CA ASP A 87 9.44 7.51 -12.09
C ASP A 87 10.75 7.65 -11.29
N ALA A 88 10.92 8.75 -10.55
CA ALA A 88 12.05 8.95 -9.65
C ALA A 88 12.06 7.91 -8.51
N LEU A 89 10.89 7.58 -7.94
CA LEU A 89 10.76 6.53 -6.94
C LEU A 89 11.15 5.16 -7.51
N LEU A 90 10.69 4.81 -8.71
CA LEU A 90 11.06 3.55 -9.37
C LEU A 90 12.56 3.50 -9.68
N ALA A 91 13.16 4.63 -10.10
CA ALA A 91 14.60 4.74 -10.29
C ALA A 91 15.37 4.54 -8.97
N GLN A 92 14.86 5.09 -7.87
CA GLN A 92 15.41 4.91 -6.54
C GLN A 92 15.35 3.44 -6.07
N ILE A 93 14.25 2.73 -6.34
CA ILE A 93 14.10 1.29 -6.06
C ILE A 93 15.10 0.45 -6.87
N ARG A 94 15.36 0.82 -8.13
CA ARG A 94 16.34 0.14 -8.99
C ARG A 94 17.79 0.45 -8.62
N SER A 95 18.04 1.34 -7.66
CA SER A 95 19.38 1.79 -7.30
C SER A 95 20.27 0.64 -6.81
N LYS A 96 21.55 0.69 -7.18
CA LYS A 96 22.59 -0.17 -6.60
C LYS A 96 22.97 0.23 -5.17
N ASN A 97 22.58 1.41 -4.72
CA ASN A 97 22.80 1.82 -3.34
C ASN A 97 21.70 1.23 -2.44
N ALA A 98 22.09 0.36 -1.51
CA ALA A 98 21.18 -0.34 -0.59
C ALA A 98 20.28 0.62 0.19
N THR A 99 20.84 1.69 0.75
CA THR A 99 20.09 2.68 1.53
C THR A 99 19.00 3.36 0.70
N ASN A 100 19.34 3.80 -0.52
CA ASN A 100 18.38 4.45 -1.41
C ASN A 100 17.28 3.47 -1.82
N ARG A 101 17.65 2.24 -2.16
CA ARG A 101 16.72 1.19 -2.55
C ARG A 101 15.75 0.83 -1.43
N VAL A 102 16.23 0.58 -0.21
CA VAL A 102 15.37 0.28 0.96
C VAL A 102 14.42 1.44 1.24
N LYS A 103 14.90 2.69 1.17
CA LYS A 103 14.03 3.87 1.29
C LYS A 103 12.95 3.87 0.22
N GLY A 104 13.31 3.62 -1.04
CA GLY A 104 12.35 3.56 -2.15
C GLY A 104 11.30 2.46 -1.96
N VAL A 105 11.72 1.25 -1.57
CA VAL A 105 10.81 0.13 -1.31
C VAL A 105 9.84 0.46 -0.17
N ARG A 106 10.33 1.05 0.93
CA ARG A 106 9.46 1.48 2.04
C ARG A 106 8.50 2.58 1.63
N THR A 107 8.94 3.57 0.86
CA THR A 107 8.07 4.60 0.32
C THR A 107 6.97 3.99 -0.55
N LEU A 108 7.32 3.06 -1.44
CA LEU A 108 6.33 2.36 -2.28
C LEU A 108 5.37 1.51 -1.44
N ARG A 109 5.84 0.86 -0.38
CA ARG A 109 5.00 0.12 0.57
C ARG A 109 3.99 1.04 1.24
N CYS A 110 4.41 2.20 1.72
CA CYS A 110 3.49 3.20 2.29
C CYS A 110 2.47 3.68 1.25
N LEU A 111 2.89 3.96 0.02
CA LEU A 111 1.99 4.34 -1.07
C LEU A 111 0.99 3.23 -1.39
N HIS A 112 1.41 1.97 -1.38
CA HIS A 112 0.54 0.82 -1.55
C HIS A 112 -0.51 0.73 -0.44
N SER A 113 -0.11 0.88 0.83
CA SER A 113 -1.07 0.86 1.94
C SER A 113 -2.09 2.00 1.86
N LEU A 114 -1.66 3.21 1.49
CA LEU A 114 -2.57 4.34 1.28
C LEU A 114 -3.51 4.12 0.09
N ALA A 115 -3.00 3.60 -1.03
CA ALA A 115 -3.83 3.30 -2.19
C ALA A 115 -4.85 2.18 -1.90
N LEU A 116 -4.48 1.20 -1.09
CA LEU A 116 -5.39 0.14 -0.64
C LEU A 116 -6.48 0.70 0.28
N TYR A 117 -6.12 1.58 1.22
CA TYR A 117 -7.09 2.26 2.07
C TYR A 117 -8.09 3.07 1.24
N ASP A 118 -7.61 3.90 0.31
CA ASP A 118 -8.46 4.67 -0.61
C ASP A 118 -9.35 3.78 -1.49
N PHE A 119 -8.85 2.62 -1.90
CA PHE A 119 -9.63 1.64 -2.66
C PHE A 119 -10.77 1.05 -1.82
N LEU A 120 -10.50 0.69 -0.56
CA LEU A 120 -11.51 0.11 0.33
C LEU A 120 -12.56 1.14 0.78
N ASP A 121 -12.17 2.40 1.00
CA ASP A 121 -13.07 3.47 1.44
C ASP A 121 -13.93 4.03 0.30
N GLN A 122 -13.33 4.27 -0.88
CA GLN A 122 -13.97 5.08 -1.94
C GLN A 122 -14.00 4.39 -3.31
N GLY A 123 -13.47 3.16 -3.43
CA GLY A 123 -13.33 2.49 -4.73
C GLY A 123 -12.30 3.15 -5.66
N SER A 124 -11.33 3.87 -5.10
CA SER A 124 -10.31 4.60 -5.88
C SER A 124 -9.43 3.67 -6.73
N GLY A 125 -9.21 4.03 -8.00
CA GLY A 125 -8.35 3.30 -8.94
C GLY A 125 -6.83 3.39 -8.68
N ASN A 126 -6.40 4.06 -7.60
CA ASN A 126 -4.98 4.29 -7.30
C ASN A 126 -4.16 3.00 -7.18
N ILE A 127 -4.76 1.89 -6.74
CA ILE A 127 -4.07 0.60 -6.64
C ILE A 127 -3.60 0.09 -8.01
N GLN A 128 -4.36 0.36 -9.07
CA GLN A 128 -4.01 -0.05 -10.44
C GLN A 128 -2.77 0.71 -10.95
N HIS A 129 -2.56 1.95 -10.49
CA HIS A 129 -1.36 2.73 -10.82
C HIS A 129 -0.08 2.16 -10.20
N ILE A 130 -0.20 1.38 -9.12
CA ILE A 130 0.94 0.72 -8.47
C ILE A 130 1.19 -0.66 -9.05
N CYS A 131 0.11 -1.40 -9.36
CA CYS A 131 0.16 -2.75 -9.91
C CYS A 131 0.54 -2.77 -11.40
N THR A 132 1.63 -2.08 -11.77
CA THR A 132 2.11 -2.02 -13.15
C THR A 132 3.34 -2.89 -13.37
N VAL A 133 3.57 -3.28 -14.63
CA VAL A 133 4.78 -4.00 -15.05
C VAL A 133 6.04 -3.23 -14.70
N GLN A 134 6.02 -1.89 -14.78
CA GLN A 134 7.21 -1.06 -14.48
C GLN A 134 7.58 -1.08 -13.00
N THR A 135 6.57 -1.12 -12.13
CA THR A 135 6.72 -1.22 -10.69
C THR A 135 7.27 -2.59 -10.31
N CYS A 136 6.67 -3.67 -10.81
CA CYS A 136 7.18 -5.02 -10.60
C CYS A 136 8.60 -5.18 -11.16
N LYS A 137 8.91 -4.63 -12.34
CA LYS A 137 10.28 -4.62 -12.89
C LYS A 137 11.27 -3.91 -11.98
N ALA A 138 10.87 -2.80 -11.37
CA ALA A 138 11.71 -2.08 -10.41
C ALA A 138 12.01 -2.95 -9.18
N LEU A 139 11.00 -3.63 -8.65
CA LEU A 139 11.14 -4.53 -7.49
C LEU A 139 11.95 -5.78 -7.81
N VAL A 140 11.75 -6.42 -8.96
CA VAL A 140 12.59 -7.54 -9.42
C VAL A 140 14.04 -7.10 -9.55
N LYS A 141 14.29 -5.91 -10.13
CA LYS A 141 15.65 -5.36 -10.22
C LYS A 141 16.24 -5.08 -8.84
N ALA A 142 15.43 -4.62 -7.90
CA ALA A 142 15.83 -4.43 -6.51
C ALA A 142 16.28 -5.74 -5.86
N LEU A 143 15.54 -6.84 -6.06
CA LEU A 143 15.92 -8.17 -5.57
C LEU A 143 17.25 -8.65 -6.15
N ILE A 144 17.45 -8.50 -7.46
CA ILE A 144 18.70 -8.87 -8.15
C ILE A 144 19.89 -8.07 -7.56
N ASN A 145 19.71 -6.78 -7.30
CA ASN A 145 20.75 -5.96 -6.68
C ASN A 145 21.02 -6.40 -5.22
N CYS A 146 19.99 -6.70 -4.42
CA CYS A 146 20.15 -7.23 -3.06
C CYS A 146 20.97 -8.53 -3.04
N ARG A 147 20.76 -9.42 -4.02
CA ARG A 147 21.55 -10.66 -4.17
C ARG A 147 23.00 -10.37 -4.52
N SER A 148 23.23 -9.50 -5.51
CA SER A 148 24.58 -9.11 -5.91
C SER A 148 25.40 -8.56 -4.74
N GLU A 149 24.77 -7.79 -3.84
CA GLU A 149 25.41 -7.26 -2.63
C GLU A 149 25.74 -8.34 -1.60
N ARG A 150 24.85 -9.34 -1.44
CA ARG A 150 25.08 -10.50 -0.55
C ARG A 150 26.28 -11.31 -1.00
N ASP A 151 26.38 -11.60 -2.30
CA ASP A 151 27.48 -12.38 -2.86
C ASP A 151 28.83 -11.65 -2.69
N GLN A 152 28.80 -10.32 -2.78
CA GLN A 152 29.96 -9.47 -2.54
C GLN A 152 30.22 -9.18 -1.06
N ARG A 153 29.42 -9.72 -0.14
CA ARG A 153 29.45 -9.46 1.32
C ARG A 153 29.43 -7.97 1.68
N LEU A 154 28.81 -7.15 0.83
CA LEU A 154 28.75 -5.70 1.00
C LEU A 154 27.66 -5.27 2.00
N SER A 155 26.68 -6.15 2.24
CA SER A 155 25.57 -5.90 3.15
C SER A 155 25.05 -7.22 3.71
N GLU A 156 25.03 -7.34 5.05
CA GLU A 156 24.33 -8.42 5.76
C GLU A 156 22.83 -8.13 5.91
N ASP A 157 22.37 -6.93 5.54
CA ASP A 157 21.00 -6.50 5.77
C ASP A 157 20.02 -7.18 4.79
N GLN A 158 19.48 -8.33 5.21
CA GLN A 158 18.44 -9.06 4.49
C GLN A 158 17.09 -8.32 4.45
N ARG A 159 16.94 -7.24 5.23
CA ARG A 159 15.68 -6.51 5.37
C ARG A 159 15.20 -5.95 4.04
N GLY A 160 16.10 -5.47 3.18
CA GLY A 160 15.74 -4.95 1.87
C GLY A 160 15.13 -6.00 0.94
N GLU A 161 15.67 -7.22 0.94
CA GLU A 161 15.13 -8.32 0.15
C GLU A 161 13.76 -8.75 0.66
N ARG A 162 13.63 -8.95 1.98
CA ARG A 162 12.36 -9.36 2.61
C ARG A 162 11.23 -8.36 2.37
N GLU A 163 11.50 -7.07 2.52
CA GLU A 163 10.53 -6.00 2.25
C GLU A 163 10.11 -5.97 0.77
N THR A 164 11.06 -6.24 -0.13
CA THR A 164 10.80 -6.27 -1.57
C THR A 164 9.95 -7.49 -1.96
N LEU A 165 10.26 -8.67 -1.41
CA LEU A 165 9.46 -9.89 -1.62
C LEU A 165 8.05 -9.74 -1.05
N TYR A 166 7.91 -9.17 0.16
CA TYR A 166 6.62 -8.85 0.75
C TYR A 166 5.78 -7.97 -0.18
N LEU A 167 6.37 -6.89 -0.71
CA LEU A 167 5.64 -5.99 -1.59
C LEU A 167 5.30 -6.64 -2.94
N LEU A 168 6.20 -7.45 -3.51
CA LEU A 168 5.89 -8.22 -4.72
C LEU A 168 4.75 -9.21 -4.50
N TRP A 169 4.74 -9.91 -3.37
CA TRP A 169 3.64 -10.78 -2.98
C TRP A 169 2.31 -10.02 -2.93
N ARG A 170 2.28 -8.84 -2.28
CA ARG A 170 1.08 -7.97 -2.20
C ARG A 170 0.60 -7.53 -3.58
N LEU A 171 1.50 -7.16 -4.49
CA LEU A 171 1.13 -6.72 -5.84
C LEU A 171 0.68 -7.89 -6.72
N ALA A 172 1.35 -9.04 -6.61
CA ALA A 172 1.02 -10.25 -7.36
C ALA A 172 -0.36 -10.81 -7.01
N TYR A 173 -0.83 -10.57 -5.79
CA TYR A 173 -2.21 -10.87 -5.41
C TYR A 173 -3.24 -10.24 -6.36
N TRP A 174 -2.99 -9.01 -6.81
CA TRP A 174 -3.88 -8.28 -7.73
C TRP A 174 -3.62 -8.59 -9.21
N GLN A 175 -2.35 -8.73 -9.61
CA GLN A 175 -1.97 -8.98 -11.01
C GLN A 175 -0.79 -9.96 -11.10
N ARG A 176 -1.10 -11.26 -11.19
CA ARG A 176 -0.11 -12.35 -11.20
C ARG A 176 0.67 -12.38 -12.51
N GLU A 177 0.01 -12.11 -13.63
CA GLU A 177 0.61 -12.08 -14.97
C GLU A 177 1.67 -11.00 -15.07
N VAL A 178 1.43 -9.85 -14.43
CA VAL A 178 2.36 -8.72 -14.38
C VAL A 178 3.66 -9.10 -13.68
N LEU A 179 3.61 -9.91 -12.63
CA LEU A 179 4.80 -10.42 -11.96
C LEU A 179 5.68 -11.25 -12.91
N VAL A 180 5.06 -12.15 -13.69
CA VAL A 180 5.79 -12.97 -14.69
C VAL A 180 6.35 -12.08 -15.81
N GLN A 181 5.56 -11.16 -16.34
CA GLN A 181 6.00 -10.21 -17.38
C GLN A 181 7.13 -9.28 -16.90
N ALA A 182 7.19 -9.01 -15.60
CA ALA A 182 8.25 -8.20 -15.00
C ALA A 182 9.60 -8.93 -14.90
N GLY A 183 9.66 -10.21 -15.24
CA GLY A 183 10.90 -10.98 -15.24
C GLY A 183 11.29 -11.53 -13.88
N ILE A 184 10.32 -11.86 -13.01
CA ILE A 184 10.62 -12.48 -11.70
C ILE A 184 11.52 -13.73 -11.82
N MET A 185 11.41 -14.44 -12.95
CA MET A 185 12.26 -15.59 -13.26
C MET A 185 13.76 -15.26 -13.35
N ASP A 186 14.12 -14.03 -13.73
CA ASP A 186 15.52 -13.59 -13.74
C ASP A 186 16.11 -13.57 -12.33
N TYR A 187 15.30 -13.20 -11.33
CA TYR A 187 15.71 -13.29 -9.92
C TYR A 187 15.73 -14.74 -9.42
N ILE A 188 14.69 -15.53 -9.73
CA ILE A 188 14.59 -16.94 -9.28
C ILE A 188 15.78 -17.77 -9.79
N LYS A 189 16.24 -17.55 -11.02
CA LYS A 189 17.40 -18.24 -11.61
C LYS A 189 18.73 -17.94 -10.90
N LEU A 190 18.81 -16.85 -10.12
CA LEU A 190 19.99 -16.50 -9.32
C LEU A 190 19.99 -17.16 -7.94
N LEU A 191 18.87 -17.79 -7.55
CA LEU A 191 18.76 -18.48 -6.28
C LEU A 191 19.36 -19.89 -6.37
N ASP A 192 19.72 -20.43 -5.21
CA ASP A 192 20.12 -21.84 -5.10
C ASP A 192 18.98 -22.74 -5.57
N LYS A 193 19.29 -23.69 -6.47
CA LYS A 193 18.26 -24.53 -7.11
C LYS A 193 17.54 -25.43 -6.11
N GLU A 194 18.24 -25.96 -5.12
CA GLU A 194 17.65 -26.86 -4.14
C GLU A 194 16.75 -26.07 -3.18
N LEU A 195 17.16 -24.87 -2.77
CA LEU A 195 16.32 -23.95 -2.01
C LEU A 195 15.02 -23.61 -2.76
N VAL A 196 15.10 -23.35 -4.07
CA VAL A 196 13.92 -23.03 -4.89
C VAL A 196 13.01 -24.24 -5.04
N LYS A 197 13.55 -25.43 -5.29
CA LYS A 197 12.75 -26.66 -5.37
C LYS A 197 12.01 -26.93 -4.06
N GLU A 198 12.71 -26.83 -2.91
CA GLU A 198 12.10 -26.98 -1.59
C GLU A 198 10.95 -25.95 -1.41
N SER A 199 11.19 -24.70 -1.77
CA SER A 199 10.17 -23.65 -1.72
C SER A 199 8.97 -23.92 -2.64
N ILE A 200 9.21 -24.50 -3.81
CA ILE A 200 8.16 -24.91 -4.76
C ILE A 200 7.35 -26.08 -4.21
N GLU A 201 8.00 -27.10 -3.66
CA GLU A 201 7.34 -28.24 -3.03
C GLU A 201 6.44 -27.79 -1.87
N GLN A 202 6.94 -26.85 -1.05
CA GLN A 202 6.15 -26.22 0.01
C GLN A 202 4.98 -25.40 -0.56
N ALA A 203 5.20 -24.62 -1.62
CA ALA A 203 4.15 -23.85 -2.30
C ALA A 203 3.05 -24.74 -2.90
N LEU A 204 3.41 -25.92 -3.40
CA LEU A 204 2.49 -26.93 -3.93
C LEU A 204 1.75 -27.69 -2.81
N GLY A 205 2.44 -27.97 -1.70
CA GLY A 205 1.92 -28.73 -0.58
C GLY A 205 1.03 -27.95 0.39
N ARG A 206 1.06 -26.60 0.35
CA ARG A 206 0.33 -25.63 1.20
C ARG A 206 -0.14 -26.21 2.55
N LYS A 207 0.80 -26.65 3.38
CA LYS A 207 0.62 -26.46 4.83
C LYS A 207 0.87 -24.99 5.06
N GLN A 208 -0.18 -24.28 5.47
CA GLN A 208 -0.12 -22.88 5.85
C GLN A 208 1.00 -22.70 6.89
N THR A 209 2.15 -22.19 6.47
CA THR A 209 3.22 -21.83 7.40
C THR A 209 2.83 -20.49 8.01
N ASP A 210 2.86 -20.42 9.34
CA ASP A 210 2.35 -19.28 10.13
C ASP A 210 3.35 -18.10 10.13
N GLY A 211 4.03 -17.87 9.01
CA GLY A 211 5.13 -16.93 8.88
C GLY A 211 5.30 -16.45 7.45
N ALA A 212 5.75 -15.20 7.32
CA ALA A 212 5.97 -14.52 6.05
C ALA A 212 7.15 -15.13 5.25
N GLU A 213 7.00 -16.35 4.75
CA GLU A 213 7.88 -16.99 3.77
C GLU A 213 7.58 -16.42 2.38
N THR A 214 7.80 -15.11 2.25
CA THR A 214 7.42 -14.29 1.09
C THR A 214 7.90 -14.83 -0.27
N LEU A 215 8.97 -15.64 -0.31
CA LEU A 215 9.40 -16.31 -1.54
C LEU A 215 8.44 -17.43 -1.97
N ILE A 216 7.98 -18.26 -1.03
CA ILE A 216 7.05 -19.36 -1.28
C ILE A 216 5.73 -18.79 -1.81
N ASP A 217 5.23 -17.72 -1.19
CA ASP A 217 3.99 -17.08 -1.64
C ASP A 217 4.14 -16.45 -3.03
N VAL A 218 5.28 -15.82 -3.32
CA VAL A 218 5.58 -15.31 -4.68
C VAL A 218 5.64 -16.46 -5.69
N LEU A 219 6.29 -17.57 -5.35
CA LEU A 219 6.37 -18.76 -6.21
C LEU A 219 4.99 -19.39 -6.44
N ALA A 220 4.13 -19.43 -5.43
CA ALA A 220 2.75 -19.88 -5.57
C ALA A 220 1.99 -19.06 -6.62
N PHE A 221 2.18 -17.73 -6.67
CA PHE A 221 1.58 -16.91 -7.72
C PHE A 221 2.19 -17.16 -9.10
N VAL A 222 3.49 -17.43 -9.20
CA VAL A 222 4.14 -17.78 -10.48
C VAL A 222 3.62 -19.11 -11.00
N LEU A 223 3.41 -20.10 -10.13
CA LEU A 223 2.86 -21.42 -10.47
C LEU A 223 1.42 -21.33 -10.98
N ASP A 224 0.62 -20.41 -10.44
CA ASP A 224 -0.76 -20.18 -10.86
C ASP A 224 -0.87 -19.56 -12.26
N VAL A 225 0.22 -18.99 -12.82
CA VAL A 225 0.24 -18.39 -14.16
C VAL A 225 0.81 -19.39 -15.18
N PRO A 226 0.09 -19.74 -16.27
CA PRO A 226 0.56 -20.75 -17.24
C PRO A 226 1.94 -20.46 -17.83
N ASN A 227 2.22 -19.19 -18.15
CA ASN A 227 3.53 -18.77 -18.65
C ASN A 227 4.61 -18.84 -17.56
N GLY A 228 4.27 -18.51 -16.31
CA GLY A 228 5.18 -18.62 -15.17
C GLY A 228 5.57 -20.07 -14.90
N ARG A 229 4.57 -20.97 -14.85
CA ARG A 229 4.77 -22.41 -14.75
C ARG A 229 5.67 -22.96 -15.86
N LYS A 230 5.39 -22.62 -17.12
CA LYS A 230 6.21 -23.03 -18.26
C LYS A 230 7.67 -22.60 -18.10
N GLN A 231 7.91 -21.37 -17.64
CA GLN A 231 9.28 -20.88 -17.39
C GLN A 231 9.98 -21.62 -16.24
N LEU A 232 9.24 -22.09 -15.23
CA LEU A 232 9.78 -22.94 -14.16
C LEU A 232 10.13 -24.35 -14.66
N GLU A 233 9.30 -24.94 -15.52
CA GLU A 233 9.57 -26.21 -16.21
C GLU A 233 10.83 -26.09 -17.10
N GLU A 234 10.91 -25.05 -17.92
CA GLU A 234 12.08 -24.76 -18.78
C GLU A 234 13.37 -24.53 -17.98
N ALA A 235 13.26 -24.05 -16.73
CA ALA A 235 14.38 -23.87 -15.82
C ALA A 235 14.81 -25.16 -15.10
N GLY A 236 14.08 -26.27 -15.29
CA GLY A 236 14.31 -27.53 -14.57
C GLY A 236 13.98 -27.45 -13.08
N LEU A 237 13.08 -26.54 -12.69
CA LEU A 237 12.60 -26.35 -11.32
C LEU A 237 11.28 -27.09 -11.06
N LEU A 238 10.62 -27.54 -12.12
CA LEU A 238 9.45 -28.42 -12.08
C LEU A 238 9.72 -29.66 -12.95
N PRO A 239 9.18 -30.82 -12.59
CA PRO A 239 9.21 -31.99 -13.45
C PRO A 239 8.46 -31.70 -14.76
N THR A 240 9.04 -32.09 -15.89
CA THR A 240 8.38 -31.95 -17.20
C THR A 240 7.22 -32.92 -17.31
N LYS A 241 6.08 -32.45 -17.85
CA LYS A 241 4.82 -33.24 -17.98
C LYS A 241 4.99 -34.67 -18.54
N SER A 242 6.01 -34.91 -19.37
CA SER A 242 6.33 -36.24 -19.91
C SER A 242 6.64 -37.30 -18.85
N GLU A 243 6.98 -36.91 -17.62
CA GLU A 243 7.25 -37.85 -16.52
C GLU A 243 5.99 -38.19 -15.69
N THR A 244 4.90 -37.45 -15.86
CA THR A 244 3.69 -37.58 -15.03
C THR A 244 2.51 -38.25 -15.75
N ASP A 245 2.59 -38.51 -17.05
CA ASP A 245 1.50 -39.11 -17.83
C ASP A 245 1.22 -40.59 -17.48
N ASP A 246 2.01 -41.21 -16.59
CA ASP A 246 1.74 -42.56 -16.05
C ASP A 246 0.86 -42.57 -14.78
N VAL A 247 0.40 -41.41 -14.28
CA VAL A 247 -0.44 -41.34 -13.07
C VAL A 247 -1.73 -40.56 -13.33
N ASP A 248 -2.79 -41.30 -13.66
CA ASP A 248 -4.17 -40.85 -13.86
C ASP A 248 -4.72 -40.21 -12.56
N GLY A 249 -4.89 -38.89 -12.55
CA GLY A 249 -5.36 -38.16 -11.37
C GLY A 249 -5.77 -36.72 -11.67
N GLY A 250 -7.07 -36.47 -11.78
CA GLY A 250 -7.66 -35.18 -12.14
C GLY A 250 -7.27 -34.01 -11.22
N VAL A 251 -6.66 -32.97 -11.80
CA VAL A 251 -6.37 -31.71 -11.12
C VAL A 251 -7.55 -30.75 -11.33
N GLY A 252 -8.39 -30.63 -10.32
CA GLY A 252 -9.44 -29.62 -10.26
C GLY A 252 -8.84 -28.22 -10.07
N THR A 253 -9.14 -27.30 -10.98
CA THR A 253 -8.87 -25.86 -10.83
C THR A 253 -9.65 -25.33 -9.62
N ARG A 254 -8.98 -25.15 -8.49
CA ARG A 254 -9.56 -24.52 -7.29
C ARG A 254 -9.33 -23.02 -7.33
N SER A 255 -10.42 -22.26 -7.20
CA SER A 255 -10.39 -20.80 -7.04
C SER A 255 -9.56 -20.40 -5.81
N PRO A 256 -8.83 -19.27 -5.86
CA PRO A 256 -8.04 -18.81 -4.73
C PRO A 256 -8.97 -18.39 -3.58
N ILE A 257 -8.94 -19.16 -2.49
CA ILE A 257 -9.57 -18.79 -1.21
C ILE A 257 -8.71 -17.67 -0.60
N LEU A 258 -9.33 -16.52 -0.32
CA LEU A 258 -8.73 -15.41 0.42
C LEU A 258 -8.12 -15.92 1.75
N PRO A 259 -6.84 -15.67 2.05
CA PRO A 259 -6.25 -16.06 3.34
C PRO A 259 -6.91 -15.31 4.51
N GLY A 260 -7.15 -16.01 5.63
CA GLY A 260 -7.83 -15.48 6.83
C GLY A 260 -7.09 -14.39 7.61
N TRP A 261 -5.87 -14.02 7.21
CA TRP A 261 -5.05 -12.97 7.82
C TRP A 261 -5.15 -11.63 7.05
N PHE A 262 -6.23 -11.43 6.30
CA PHE A 262 -6.67 -10.14 5.78
C PHE A 262 -7.09 -9.17 6.93
N ARG A 263 -6.32 -9.09 8.02
CA ARG A 263 -6.34 -7.95 8.94
C ARG A 263 -5.28 -6.97 8.44
N GLY A 264 -5.70 -6.05 7.58
CA GLY A 264 -4.89 -4.89 7.17
C GLY A 264 -4.55 -3.92 8.32
N TYR A 265 -4.71 -4.32 9.58
CA TYR A 265 -4.55 -3.47 10.76
C TYR A 265 -3.10 -3.36 11.21
N GLU A 266 -2.26 -4.40 11.09
CA GLU A 266 -0.89 -4.35 11.64
C GLU A 266 0.00 -3.30 10.92
N ASP A 267 -0.19 -3.13 9.61
CA ASP A 267 0.54 -2.11 8.82
C ASP A 267 -0.02 -0.69 9.02
N LEU A 268 -1.29 -0.55 9.40
CA LEU A 268 -1.95 0.72 9.72
C LEU A 268 -1.65 1.16 11.16
N GLU A 269 -1.60 0.23 12.11
CA GLU A 269 -1.15 0.46 13.50
C GLU A 269 0.30 0.93 13.56
N MET A 270 1.19 0.39 12.70
CA MET A 270 2.56 0.91 12.53
C MET A 270 2.61 2.36 12.01
N LEU A 271 1.54 2.85 11.40
CA LEU A 271 1.37 4.24 10.96
C LEU A 271 0.52 5.08 11.95
N GLY A 272 0.14 4.53 13.10
CA GLY A 272 -0.67 5.22 14.12
C GLY A 272 -2.15 5.41 13.74
N PHE A 273 -2.71 4.46 12.97
CA PHE A 273 -4.12 4.43 12.60
C PHE A 273 -4.89 3.43 13.48
N ASP A 274 -5.71 3.93 14.40
CA ASP A 274 -6.83 3.18 14.97
C ASP A 274 -8.03 3.33 14.02
N GLY A 275 -8.29 2.32 13.18
CA GLY A 275 -9.41 2.33 12.24
C GLY A 275 -10.71 1.78 12.86
N PRO A 276 -11.91 2.29 12.48
CA PRO A 276 -13.19 1.69 12.91
C PRO A 276 -13.32 0.26 12.37
N GLU A 277 -14.02 -0.64 13.08
CA GLU A 277 -14.32 -2.01 12.62
C GLU A 277 -15.05 -1.98 11.26
N VAL A 278 -14.31 -2.16 10.16
CA VAL A 278 -14.90 -2.27 8.82
C VAL A 278 -15.26 -3.73 8.57
N THR A 279 -16.56 -4.01 8.48
CA THR A 279 -17.07 -5.31 8.04
C THR A 279 -16.87 -5.41 6.52
N ILE A 280 -15.99 -6.29 6.06
CA ILE A 280 -15.75 -6.53 4.63
C ILE A 280 -16.99 -7.24 4.04
N PRO A 281 -17.70 -6.67 3.05
CA PRO A 281 -18.78 -7.38 2.40
C PRO A 281 -18.23 -8.52 1.55
N ASN A 282 -18.63 -9.76 1.87
CA ASN A 282 -18.46 -10.94 1.01
C ASN A 282 -19.34 -10.76 -0.23
N GLN A 283 -18.84 -10.11 -1.28
CA GLN A 283 -19.42 -10.24 -2.62
C GLN A 283 -18.41 -10.89 -3.56
N PRO A 284 -18.81 -11.94 -4.30
CA PRO A 284 -17.97 -12.52 -5.33
C PRO A 284 -17.82 -11.50 -6.48
N PHE A 285 -16.59 -11.32 -6.94
CA PHE A 285 -16.31 -10.58 -8.17
C PHE A 285 -16.85 -11.39 -9.35
N GLU A 286 -17.90 -10.88 -10.01
CA GLU A 286 -18.25 -11.32 -11.36
C GLU A 286 -17.32 -10.58 -12.34
N LEU A 287 -16.54 -11.36 -13.10
CA LEU A 287 -15.69 -10.90 -14.22
C LEU A 287 -16.53 -10.71 -15.49
#